data_AF-A0A174K4P1-F1
#
_entry.id   AF-A0A174K4P1-F1
#
_cell.length_a   1.000
_cell.length_b   1.000
_cell.length_c   1.000
_cell.angle_alpha   90.00
_cell.angle_beta   90.00
_cell.angle_gamma   90.00
#
_symmetry.space_group_name_H-M   'P 1'
#
loop_
_entity.id
_entity.type
_entity.pdbx_description
1 polymer ?
#
loop_
_entity_poly.entity_id
_entity_poly.type
_entity_poly.pdbx_seq_one_letter_code
_entity_poly.pdbx_strand_id
1 'polypeptide(L)'
;MINKKIGVLLLFALLISFGAKAQRATSMRINEVLVINEDNFVDDYGKRHGWIELFNTSAGTVNIAGCYLTDDKNNPMKYPIPKGDVLTQIQPRQHTLFWADGQPGRGTFHVNFVLDPSKENYVALYDADGKTLIDEITIPAGQLADISYGRVIDGEKDWAQLKKVTPSTNNLTLDSNEKIDNFRVNDSLGIGMTITAMAVVFLGLFLLYIIFKQIGKLSIAASKRNVEKAVGSASVTADAGQESGEIFAAIATALYEMSDDNHDIENTVLTIRKVQRAYSPWSSKLYGLRQTPQK
;
A
#
# COMPACT_ATOMS: atom_id res chain seq x y z
N MET A 1 30.07 15.22 -41.64
CA MET A 1 29.24 14.02 -41.44
C MET A 1 30.05 13.01 -40.67
N ILE A 2 29.86 12.90 -39.36
CA ILE A 2 30.55 11.89 -38.56
C ILE A 2 30.12 10.51 -39.08
N ASN A 3 31.07 9.70 -39.53
CA ASN A 3 30.78 8.34 -39.99
C ASN A 3 30.03 7.61 -38.86
N LYS A 4 28.85 7.06 -39.16
CA LYS A 4 28.00 6.38 -38.17
C LYS A 4 28.76 5.33 -37.34
N LYS A 5 29.80 4.72 -37.94
CA LYS A 5 30.72 3.76 -37.28
C LYS A 5 31.59 4.38 -36.18
N ILE A 6 32.04 5.64 -36.36
CA ILE A 6 32.85 6.38 -35.38
C ILE A 6 31.97 6.84 -34.20
N GLY A 7 30.73 7.25 -34.48
CA GLY A 7 29.76 7.59 -33.45
C GLY A 7 29.40 6.42 -32.53
N VAL A 8 29.24 5.21 -33.08
CA VAL A 8 29.00 3.99 -32.29
C VAL A 8 30.20 3.62 -31.43
N LEU A 9 31.43 3.80 -31.94
CA LEU A 9 32.66 3.54 -31.19
C LEU A 9 32.85 4.53 -30.03
N LEU A 10 32.53 5.80 -30.23
CA LEU A 10 32.52 6.81 -29.17
C LEU A 10 31.42 6.54 -28.12
N LEU A 11 30.25 6.07 -28.53
CA LEU A 11 29.17 5.67 -27.61
C LEU A 11 29.58 4.47 -26.75
N PHE A 12 30.24 3.47 -27.35
CA PHE A 12 30.79 2.32 -26.62
C PHE A 12 31.91 2.74 -25.66
N ALA A 13 32.81 3.64 -26.06
CA ALA A 13 33.85 4.19 -25.19
C ALA A 13 33.27 5.03 -24.04
N LEU A 14 32.17 5.75 -24.27
CA LEU A 14 31.43 6.51 -23.26
C LEU A 14 30.71 5.58 -22.24
N LEU A 15 30.15 4.47 -22.72
CA LEU A 15 29.53 3.44 -21.88
C LEU A 15 30.56 2.65 -21.05
N ILE A 16 31.79 2.48 -21.55
CA ILE A 16 32.89 1.84 -20.81
C ILE A 16 33.52 2.81 -19.78
N SER A 17 33.45 4.12 -20.01
CA SER A 17 33.98 5.14 -19.09
C SER A 17 33.04 5.48 -17.92
N PHE A 18 31.77 5.10 -18.00
CA PHE A 18 30.97 4.78 -16.81
C PHE A 18 31.39 3.40 -16.28
N GLY A 19 32.66 3.31 -15.86
CA GLY A 19 33.22 2.11 -15.29
C GLY A 19 32.34 1.64 -14.14
N ALA A 20 31.98 0.36 -14.17
CA ALA A 20 31.41 -0.33 -13.03
C ALA A 20 32.24 0.04 -11.80
N LYS A 21 31.65 0.82 -10.87
CA LYS A 21 32.25 0.93 -9.55
C LYS A 21 32.17 -0.46 -8.98
N ALA A 22 33.28 -1.19 -9.00
CA ALA A 22 33.44 -2.36 -8.16
C ALA A 22 33.06 -1.91 -6.75
N GLN A 23 31.94 -2.44 -6.25
CA GLN A 23 31.32 -1.97 -5.02
C GLN A 23 32.24 -2.40 -3.87
N ARG A 24 32.99 -1.44 -3.32
CA ARG A 24 34.04 -1.70 -2.34
C ARG A 24 33.45 -1.98 -0.96
N ALA A 25 34.12 -2.86 -0.21
CA ALA A 25 33.85 -3.14 1.20
C ALA A 25 33.79 -1.86 2.05
N THR A 26 34.45 -0.79 1.61
CA THR A 26 34.39 0.57 2.19
C THR A 26 32.98 1.18 2.31
N SER A 27 31.94 0.55 1.76
CA SER A 27 30.54 0.99 1.88
C SER A 27 29.79 0.28 3.01
N MET A 28 30.41 -0.71 3.65
CA MET A 28 29.88 -1.31 4.87
C MET A 28 30.05 -0.36 6.04
N ARG A 29 29.09 -0.36 6.94
CA ARG A 29 29.15 0.36 8.21
C ARG A 29 28.78 -0.60 9.33
N ILE A 30 29.36 -0.41 10.51
CA ILE A 30 28.84 -1.01 11.73
C ILE A 30 27.55 -0.25 12.04
N ASN A 31 26.44 -0.96 12.19
CA ASN A 31 25.11 -0.36 12.28
C ASN A 31 24.55 -0.40 13.70
N GLU A 32 24.64 -1.54 14.36
CA GLU A 32 24.08 -1.77 15.69
C GLU A 32 24.95 -2.80 16.42
N VAL A 33 25.14 -2.62 17.72
CA VAL A 33 25.91 -3.53 18.56
C VAL A 33 25.16 -3.77 19.86
N LEU A 34 24.90 -5.03 20.19
CA LEU A 34 24.32 -5.44 21.46
C LEU A 34 25.38 -6.18 22.29
N VAL A 35 25.67 -5.67 23.48
CA VAL A 35 26.68 -6.27 24.37
C VAL A 35 26.07 -7.33 25.29
N ILE A 36 24.92 -7.02 25.90
CA ILE A 36 24.21 -7.90 26.84
C ILE A 36 22.87 -8.28 26.22
N ASN A 37 22.70 -9.58 25.95
CA ASN A 37 21.50 -10.15 25.33
C ASN A 37 20.88 -11.17 26.29
N GLU A 38 19.78 -10.81 26.94
CA GLU A 38 19.10 -11.65 27.94
C GLU A 38 17.75 -12.15 27.43
N ASP A 39 17.01 -11.33 26.67
CA ASP A 39 15.69 -11.70 26.14
C ASP A 39 15.50 -11.42 24.63
N ASN A 40 16.55 -11.03 23.91
CA ASN A 40 16.43 -10.58 22.52
C ASN A 40 16.57 -11.69 21.45
N PHE A 41 17.49 -11.55 20.49
CA PHE A 41 17.69 -12.48 19.39
C PHE A 41 18.51 -13.69 19.85
N VAL A 42 18.25 -14.86 19.25
CA VAL A 42 18.91 -16.13 19.59
C VAL A 42 19.69 -16.61 18.38
N ASP A 43 20.87 -17.19 18.60
CA ASP A 43 21.67 -17.80 17.54
C ASP A 43 21.08 -19.15 17.07
N ASP A 44 21.65 -19.71 16.00
CA ASP A 44 21.23 -21.00 15.43
C ASP A 44 21.42 -22.19 16.40
N TYR A 45 22.11 -21.98 17.53
CA TYR A 45 22.37 -22.95 18.58
C TYR A 45 21.50 -22.76 19.82
N GLY A 46 20.50 -21.87 19.76
CA GLY A 46 19.58 -21.64 20.87
C GLY A 46 20.19 -20.81 22.00
N LYS A 47 21.30 -20.09 21.76
CA LYS A 47 21.98 -19.26 22.77
C LYS A 47 21.81 -17.78 22.48
N ARG A 48 21.86 -16.99 23.55
CA ARG A 48 21.88 -15.53 23.50
C ARG A 48 23.31 -15.06 23.71
N HIS A 49 23.82 -14.36 22.71
CA HIS A 49 25.15 -13.78 22.72
C HIS A 49 25.05 -12.31 22.32
N GLY A 50 26.05 -11.53 22.75
CA GLY A 50 26.26 -10.21 22.17
C GLY A 50 26.53 -10.34 20.67
N TRP A 51 26.23 -9.31 19.91
CA TRP A 51 26.36 -9.34 18.47
C TRP A 51 26.64 -7.96 17.89
N ILE A 52 27.17 -7.97 16.68
CA ILE A 52 27.57 -6.80 15.90
C ILE A 52 26.87 -6.91 14.55
N GLU A 53 26.11 -5.89 14.20
CA GLU A 53 25.45 -5.80 12.90
C GLU A 53 26.22 -4.86 11.97
N LEU A 54 26.40 -5.30 10.73
CA LEU A 54 26.91 -4.48 9.64
C LEU A 54 25.79 -4.17 8.66
N PHE A 55 25.81 -2.96 8.09
CA PHE A 55 24.86 -2.51 7.08
C PHE A 55 25.58 -2.10 5.79
N ASN A 56 25.05 -2.54 4.65
CA ASN A 56 25.50 -2.12 3.34
C ASN A 56 24.82 -0.82 2.91
N THR A 57 25.55 0.30 2.98
CA THR A 57 25.03 1.63 2.60
C THR A 57 24.88 1.84 1.09
N SER A 58 25.40 0.93 0.28
CA SER A 58 25.46 1.11 -1.17
C SER A 58 24.20 0.63 -1.90
N ALA A 59 24.08 1.04 -3.16
CA ALA A 59 23.05 0.57 -4.08
C ALA A 59 23.41 -0.75 -4.81
N GLY A 60 24.57 -1.33 -4.50
CA GLY A 60 25.07 -2.58 -5.09
C GLY A 60 25.34 -3.64 -4.02
N THR A 61 25.54 -4.88 -4.45
CA THR A 61 25.98 -5.96 -3.55
C THR A 61 27.44 -5.71 -3.13
N VAL A 62 27.72 -5.74 -1.84
CA VAL A 62 29.08 -5.66 -1.29
C VAL A 62 29.53 -7.04 -0.85
N ASN A 63 30.73 -7.45 -1.26
CA ASN A 63 31.34 -8.68 -0.74
C ASN A 63 32.27 -8.35 0.44
N ILE A 64 32.00 -8.92 1.61
CA ILE A 64 32.81 -8.75 2.82
C ILE A 64 33.77 -9.93 3.07
N ALA A 65 33.81 -10.92 2.18
CA ALA A 65 34.73 -12.05 2.28
C ALA A 65 36.20 -11.59 2.40
N GLY A 66 36.89 -12.09 3.42
CA GLY A 66 38.28 -11.77 3.68
C GLY A 66 38.51 -10.42 4.37
N CYS A 67 37.48 -9.61 4.60
CA CYS A 67 37.57 -8.46 5.53
C CYS A 67 37.81 -8.96 6.96
N TYR A 68 38.18 -8.06 7.86
CA TYR A 68 38.48 -8.39 9.24
C TYR A 68 37.59 -7.62 10.22
N LEU A 69 37.06 -8.33 11.21
CA LEU A 69 36.40 -7.73 12.36
C LEU A 69 37.31 -7.83 13.57
N THR A 70 37.33 -6.80 14.42
CA THR A 70 38.15 -6.81 15.63
C THR A 70 37.52 -5.99 16.74
N ASP A 71 37.72 -6.43 17.98
CA ASP A 71 37.50 -5.69 19.22
C ASP A 71 38.80 -5.15 19.85
N ASP A 72 39.95 -5.32 19.17
CA ASP A 72 41.26 -4.90 19.65
C ASP A 72 41.95 -3.98 18.64
N LYS A 73 42.18 -2.73 19.04
CA LYS A 73 42.85 -1.70 18.23
C LYS A 73 44.28 -2.08 17.86
N ASN A 74 44.93 -2.94 18.65
CA ASN A 74 46.29 -3.41 18.37
C ASN A 74 46.32 -4.66 17.49
N ASN A 75 45.16 -5.26 17.20
CA ASN A 75 45.05 -6.43 16.34
C ASN A 75 43.96 -6.24 15.27
N PRO A 76 44.23 -5.48 14.19
CA PRO A 76 43.28 -5.25 13.09
C PRO A 76 42.79 -6.53 12.39
N MET A 77 43.58 -7.61 12.42
CA MET A 77 43.30 -8.86 11.72
C MET A 77 42.72 -9.96 12.64
N LYS A 78 42.12 -9.58 13.78
CA LYS A 78 41.70 -10.54 14.83
C LYS A 78 40.74 -11.61 14.33
N TYR A 79 39.63 -11.24 13.70
CA TYR A 79 38.70 -12.18 13.09
C TYR A 79 38.67 -12.02 11.56
N PRO A 80 39.22 -12.97 10.79
CA PRO A 80 39.06 -12.99 9.34
C PRO A 80 37.68 -13.52 8.95
N ILE A 81 36.91 -12.74 8.19
CA ILE A 81 35.64 -13.21 7.62
C ILE A 81 35.95 -14.27 6.56
N PRO A 82 35.43 -15.51 6.68
CA PRO A 82 35.71 -16.59 5.76
C PRO A 82 35.45 -16.23 4.28
N LYS A 83 36.29 -16.78 3.40
CA LYS A 83 36.14 -16.62 1.95
C LYS A 83 35.32 -17.76 1.36
N GLY A 84 34.48 -17.46 0.38
CA GLY A 84 33.75 -18.47 -0.41
C GLY A 84 32.35 -18.81 0.09
N ASP A 85 31.89 -18.20 1.19
CA ASP A 85 30.50 -18.28 1.61
C ASP A 85 29.65 -17.25 0.84
N VAL A 86 28.54 -17.69 0.25
CA VAL A 86 27.59 -16.83 -0.46
C VAL A 86 26.96 -15.78 0.44
N LEU A 87 26.84 -16.05 1.74
CA LEU A 87 26.25 -15.14 2.72
C LEU A 87 27.15 -13.92 3.00
N THR A 88 28.41 -13.95 2.57
CA THR A 88 29.31 -12.77 2.64
C THR A 88 29.03 -11.75 1.53
N GLN A 89 28.07 -12.01 0.64
CA GLN A 89 27.61 -11.06 -0.39
C GLN A 89 26.38 -10.31 0.11
N ILE A 90 26.60 -9.17 0.74
CA ILE A 90 25.55 -8.35 1.35
C ILE A 90 24.84 -7.56 0.26
N GLN A 91 23.56 -7.84 0.06
CA GLN A 91 22.72 -7.18 -0.93
C GLN A 91 22.59 -5.66 -0.64
N PRO A 92 22.18 -4.84 -1.64
CA PRO A 92 22.01 -3.40 -1.45
C PRO A 92 21.09 -3.08 -0.27
N ARG A 93 21.50 -2.17 0.61
CA ARG A 93 20.68 -1.73 1.76
C ARG A 93 20.22 -2.89 2.65
N GLN A 94 21.06 -3.91 2.81
CA GLN A 94 20.81 -5.04 3.70
C GLN A 94 21.82 -5.10 4.83
N HIS A 95 21.44 -5.83 5.86
CA HIS A 95 22.17 -6.01 7.10
C HIS A 95 22.76 -7.42 7.18
N THR A 96 23.77 -7.59 8.02
CA THR A 96 24.33 -8.90 8.38
C THR A 96 24.81 -8.86 9.81
N LEU A 97 24.53 -9.92 10.56
CA LEU A 97 24.76 -9.99 12.00
C LEU A 97 25.89 -10.97 12.31
N PHE A 98 26.81 -10.57 13.17
CA PHE A 98 27.93 -11.37 13.69
C PHE A 98 27.76 -11.60 15.19
N TRP A 99 27.74 -12.84 15.63
CA TRP A 99 27.70 -13.25 17.03
C TRP A 99 29.07 -13.14 17.68
N ALA A 100 29.18 -12.32 18.72
CA ALA A 100 30.37 -12.16 19.56
C ALA A 100 30.41 -13.19 20.68
N ASP A 101 30.53 -14.47 20.31
CA ASP A 101 30.45 -15.62 21.22
C ASP A 101 31.78 -16.36 21.43
N GLY A 102 32.86 -15.91 20.78
CA GLY A 102 34.18 -16.53 20.86
C GLY A 102 34.27 -17.91 20.19
N GLN A 103 33.29 -18.32 19.38
CA GLN A 103 33.21 -19.68 18.82
C GLN A 103 33.16 -19.65 17.29
N PRO A 104 34.27 -19.32 16.61
CA PRO A 104 34.31 -19.18 15.16
C PRO A 104 34.08 -20.49 14.39
N GLY A 105 34.15 -21.64 15.07
CA GLY A 105 33.83 -22.94 14.48
C GLY A 105 32.34 -23.19 14.24
N ARG A 106 31.45 -22.31 14.71
CA ARG A 106 29.99 -22.41 14.54
C ARG A 106 29.49 -21.90 13.20
N GLY A 107 30.30 -21.14 12.47
CA GLY A 107 29.96 -20.65 11.14
C GLY A 107 30.57 -19.29 10.84
N THR A 108 30.33 -18.81 9.61
CA THR A 108 30.86 -17.56 9.05
C THR A 108 30.53 -16.32 9.88
N PHE A 109 29.45 -16.36 10.65
CA PHE A 109 28.95 -15.23 11.43
C PHE A 109 29.18 -15.36 12.94
N HIS A 110 30.00 -16.32 13.38
CA HIS A 110 30.44 -16.41 14.77
C HIS A 110 31.89 -15.93 14.86
N VAL A 111 32.16 -14.91 15.68
CA VAL A 111 33.50 -14.32 15.78
C VAL A 111 34.32 -14.96 16.89
N ASN A 112 35.63 -14.74 16.86
CA ASN A 112 36.57 -15.34 17.81
C ASN A 112 36.81 -14.52 19.09
N PHE A 113 35.93 -13.57 19.39
CA PHE A 113 35.98 -12.71 20.56
C PHE A 113 34.58 -12.50 21.14
N VAL A 114 34.53 -11.94 22.34
CA VAL A 114 33.31 -11.68 23.11
C VAL A 114 33.34 -10.22 23.57
N LEU A 115 32.17 -9.58 23.63
CA LEU A 115 32.02 -8.22 24.15
C LEU A 115 31.89 -8.27 25.68
N ASP A 116 32.59 -7.36 26.38
CA ASP A 116 32.64 -7.33 27.84
C ASP A 116 31.78 -6.18 28.39
N PRO A 117 30.70 -6.45 29.13
CA PRO A 117 29.82 -5.41 29.66
C PRO A 117 30.47 -4.49 30.69
N SER A 118 31.58 -4.91 31.30
CA SER A 118 32.24 -4.21 32.41
C SER A 118 33.17 -3.09 31.94
N LYS A 119 33.48 -3.02 30.64
CA LYS A 119 34.43 -2.05 30.07
C LYS A 119 33.92 -1.50 28.73
N GLU A 120 34.63 -0.51 28.21
CA GLU A 120 34.40 -0.01 26.86
C GLU A 120 34.77 -1.09 25.83
N ASN A 121 33.94 -1.25 24.81
CA ASN A 121 34.17 -2.22 23.74
C ASN A 121 34.47 -1.46 22.45
N TYR A 122 35.72 -1.51 22.01
CA TYR A 122 36.08 -1.09 20.66
C TYR A 122 35.59 -2.16 19.69
N VAL A 123 35.07 -1.76 18.53
CA VAL A 123 34.73 -2.66 17.41
C VAL A 123 35.11 -1.95 16.12
N ALA A 124 35.82 -2.65 15.23
CA ALA A 124 36.20 -2.11 13.93
C ALA A 124 36.12 -3.15 12.82
N LEU A 125 35.82 -2.65 11.63
CA LEU A 125 35.81 -3.38 10.38
C LEU A 125 36.97 -2.88 9.51
N TYR A 126 37.84 -3.79 9.09
CA TYR A 126 38.95 -3.53 8.17
C TYR A 126 38.72 -4.24 6.83
N ASP A 127 39.20 -3.64 5.75
CA ASP A 127 39.16 -4.21 4.40
C ASP A 127 40.05 -5.47 4.31
N ALA A 128 39.97 -6.19 3.19
CA ALA A 128 40.69 -7.44 2.96
C ALA A 128 42.22 -7.31 2.93
N ASP A 129 42.75 -6.07 2.92
CA ASP A 129 44.19 -5.80 3.10
C ASP A 129 44.63 -5.83 4.57
N GLY A 130 43.66 -5.88 5.51
CA GLY A 130 43.84 -5.82 6.96
C GLY A 130 44.52 -4.56 7.47
N LYS A 131 44.50 -3.47 6.70
CA LYS A 131 45.10 -2.17 7.04
C LYS A 131 44.13 -1.01 6.85
N THR A 132 43.31 -1.06 5.80
CA THR A 132 42.34 -0.02 5.49
C THR A 132 41.16 -0.14 6.44
N LEU A 133 41.03 0.83 7.33
CA LEU A 133 39.87 0.94 8.21
C LEU A 133 38.63 1.33 7.39
N ILE A 134 37.56 0.52 7.49
CA ILE A 134 36.27 0.78 6.85
C ILE A 134 35.36 1.58 7.79
N ASP A 135 35.20 1.11 9.02
CA ASP A 135 34.38 1.75 10.05
C ASP A 135 34.83 1.29 11.44
N GLU A 136 34.65 2.14 12.46
CA GLU A 136 34.93 1.82 13.85
C GLU A 136 33.90 2.47 14.79
N ILE A 137 33.73 1.85 15.96
CA ILE A 137 32.93 2.40 17.05
C ILE A 137 33.52 1.96 18.39
N THR A 138 33.37 2.79 19.42
CA THR A 138 33.66 2.40 20.80
C THR A 138 32.36 2.50 21.59
N ILE A 139 31.86 1.36 22.05
CA ILE A 139 30.65 1.26 22.87
C ILE A 139 31.03 1.55 24.32
N PRO A 140 30.36 2.49 25.01
CA PRO A 140 30.68 2.82 26.38
C PRO A 140 30.36 1.66 27.33
N ALA A 141 31.11 1.58 28.44
CA ALA A 141 30.88 0.59 29.50
C ALA A 141 29.49 0.74 30.15
N GLY A 142 29.01 -0.32 30.81
CA GLY A 142 27.75 -0.25 31.56
C GLY A 142 26.50 -0.22 30.68
N GLN A 143 26.54 -0.89 29.52
CA GLN A 143 25.32 -1.15 28.74
C GLN A 143 24.33 -1.93 29.60
N LEU A 144 23.04 -1.63 29.43
CA LEU A 144 21.96 -2.40 30.05
C LEU A 144 21.62 -3.61 29.19
N ALA A 145 21.06 -4.64 29.82
CA ALA A 145 20.54 -5.81 29.10
C ALA A 145 19.50 -5.38 28.05
N ASP A 146 19.60 -5.97 26.86
CA ASP A 146 18.68 -5.79 25.74
C ASP A 146 18.52 -4.33 25.27
N ILE A 147 19.51 -3.48 25.53
CA ILE A 147 19.66 -2.15 24.94
C ILE A 147 20.90 -2.17 24.06
N SER A 148 20.71 -1.94 22.77
CA SER A 148 21.80 -1.88 21.82
C SER A 148 22.34 -0.46 21.69
N TYR A 149 23.58 -0.36 21.22
CA TYR A 149 24.19 0.87 20.79
C TYR A 149 24.24 0.86 19.27
N GLY A 150 23.50 1.76 18.63
CA GLY A 150 23.30 1.72 17.18
C GLY A 150 23.20 3.09 16.55
N ARG A 151 23.34 3.14 15.23
CA ARG A 151 23.11 4.34 14.42
C ARG A 151 21.62 4.69 14.44
N VAL A 152 21.26 5.96 14.63
CA VAL A 152 19.84 6.38 14.67
C VAL A 152 19.16 6.12 13.33
N ILE A 153 19.85 6.40 12.23
CA ILE A 153 19.45 6.07 10.86
C ILE A 153 20.52 5.15 10.29
N ASP A 154 20.11 4.05 9.65
CA ASP A 154 21.05 3.03 9.19
C ASP A 154 22.15 3.59 8.29
N GLY A 155 23.41 3.31 8.67
CA GLY A 155 24.59 3.76 7.94
C GLY A 155 24.94 5.26 8.05
N GLU A 156 24.12 6.06 8.75
CA GLU A 156 24.38 7.48 9.02
C GLU A 156 25.22 7.70 10.27
N LYS A 157 25.76 8.90 10.48
CA LYS A 157 26.81 9.14 11.48
C LYS A 157 26.36 9.13 12.95
N ASP A 158 25.09 9.42 13.22
CA ASP A 158 24.60 9.64 14.58
C ASP A 158 24.35 8.33 15.31
N TRP A 159 24.89 8.20 16.53
CA TRP A 159 24.75 7.01 17.38
C TRP A 159 23.91 7.32 18.62
N ALA A 160 23.13 6.33 19.06
CA ALA A 160 22.33 6.40 20.27
C ALA A 160 22.19 5.02 20.93
N GLN A 161 21.78 5.01 22.20
CA GLN A 161 21.24 3.80 22.83
C GLN A 161 19.83 3.56 22.31
N LEU A 162 19.62 2.41 21.67
CA LEU A 162 18.34 2.00 21.10
C LEU A 162 17.65 1.07 22.10
N LYS A 163 16.50 1.51 22.63
CA LYS A 163 15.66 0.68 23.50
C LYS A 163 14.94 -0.43 22.72
N LYS A 164 14.67 -0.17 21.45
CA LYS A 164 14.14 -1.15 20.51
C LYS A 164 15.33 -1.66 19.72
N VAL A 165 15.74 -2.87 20.01
CA VAL A 165 16.81 -3.56 19.30
C VAL A 165 16.27 -4.07 17.97
N THR A 166 17.04 -3.89 16.90
CA THR A 166 16.55 -4.01 15.52
C THR A 166 17.42 -4.95 14.68
N PRO A 167 17.62 -6.22 15.10
CA PRO A 167 18.44 -7.14 14.34
C PRO A 167 17.83 -7.41 12.96
N SER A 168 18.66 -7.28 11.92
CA SER A 168 18.29 -7.47 10.51
C SER A 168 17.13 -6.59 10.03
N THR A 169 16.92 -5.44 10.67
CA THR A 169 15.90 -4.46 10.28
C THR A 169 16.41 -3.04 10.50
N ASN A 170 15.63 -2.04 10.08
CA ASN A 170 16.07 -0.65 10.21
C ASN A 170 15.96 -0.16 11.65
N ASN A 171 16.99 0.56 12.12
CA ASN A 171 17.05 1.11 13.47
C ASN A 171 15.97 2.17 13.71
N LEU A 172 15.71 3.01 12.70
CA LEU A 172 14.57 3.91 12.70
C LEU A 172 13.35 3.22 12.09
N THR A 173 12.48 2.71 12.95
CA THR A 173 11.19 2.20 12.50
C THR A 173 10.22 3.36 12.29
N LEU A 174 9.65 3.46 11.10
CA LEU A 174 8.55 4.38 10.77
C LEU A 174 7.24 3.84 11.37
N ASP A 175 7.21 3.69 12.70
CA ASP A 175 6.04 3.17 13.41
C ASP A 175 4.96 4.25 13.62
N SER A 176 5.30 5.51 13.35
CA SER A 176 4.40 6.65 13.46
C SER A 176 3.97 7.16 12.09
N ASN A 177 2.66 7.35 11.92
CA ASN A 177 2.13 8.17 10.85
C ASN A 177 2.00 9.58 11.39
N GLU A 178 2.83 10.51 10.89
CA GLU A 178 2.83 11.91 11.34
C GLU A 178 1.43 12.54 11.31
N LYS A 179 0.55 12.14 10.39
CA LYS A 179 -0.83 12.64 10.37
C LYS A 179 -1.62 12.14 11.57
N ILE A 180 -1.50 10.86 11.91
CA ILE A 180 -2.18 10.25 13.06
C ILE A 180 -1.66 10.86 14.36
N ASP A 181 -0.35 11.06 14.48
CA ASP A 181 0.24 11.68 15.67
C ASP A 181 -0.18 13.14 15.80
N ASN A 182 -0.20 13.89 14.70
CA ASN A 182 -0.74 15.25 14.68
C ASN A 182 -2.23 15.27 15.07
N PHE A 183 -3.04 14.29 14.64
CA PHE A 183 -4.42 14.16 15.09
C PHE A 183 -4.51 13.85 16.59
N ARG A 184 -3.65 12.98 17.13
CA ARG A 184 -3.62 12.68 18.57
C ARG A 184 -3.24 13.90 19.42
N VAL A 185 -2.33 14.73 18.92
CA VAL A 185 -1.89 15.95 19.62
C VAL A 185 -2.91 17.08 19.50
N ASN A 186 -3.43 17.34 18.29
CA ASN A 186 -4.27 18.51 18.03
C ASN A 186 -5.77 18.24 18.22
N ASP A 187 -6.22 16.99 18.14
CA ASP A 187 -7.62 16.59 18.27
C ASP A 187 -7.74 15.27 19.04
N SER A 188 -7.21 15.24 20.26
CA SER A 188 -7.19 14.05 21.11
C SER A 188 -8.58 13.46 21.40
N LEU A 189 -9.61 14.31 21.39
CA LEU A 189 -11.02 13.93 21.61
C LEU A 189 -11.77 13.61 20.30
N GLY A 190 -11.17 13.87 19.13
CA GLY A 190 -11.78 13.63 17.82
C GLY A 190 -12.88 14.61 17.41
N ILE A 191 -13.01 15.75 18.10
CA ILE A 191 -14.05 16.75 17.85
C ILE A 191 -13.82 17.44 16.50
N GLY A 192 -12.58 17.83 16.20
CA GLY A 192 -12.23 18.46 14.93
C GLY A 192 -12.52 17.56 13.72
N MET A 193 -12.23 16.26 13.85
CA MET A 193 -12.52 15.25 12.82
C MET A 193 -14.03 15.09 12.58
N THR A 194 -14.85 15.07 13.63
CA THR A 194 -16.31 14.95 13.49
C THR A 194 -16.93 16.19 12.86
N ILE A 195 -16.50 17.39 13.26
CA ILE A 195 -17.00 18.65 12.70
C ILE A 195 -16.64 18.76 11.21
N THR A 196 -15.41 18.44 10.83
CA THR A 196 -14.98 18.50 9.42
C THR A 196 -15.72 17.48 8.56
N ALA A 197 -15.89 16.25 9.04
CA ALA A 197 -16.68 15.23 8.34
C ALA A 197 -18.14 15.67 8.15
N MET A 198 -18.75 16.22 9.19
CA MET A 198 -20.12 16.73 9.13
C MET A 198 -20.24 17.90 8.14
N ALA A 199 -19.29 18.84 8.17
CA ALA A 199 -19.26 19.99 7.26
C ALA A 199 -19.19 19.55 5.79
N VAL A 200 -18.33 18.57 5.45
CA VAL A 200 -18.21 18.05 4.08
C VAL A 200 -19.52 17.41 3.61
N VAL A 201 -20.17 16.62 4.47
CA VAL A 201 -21.46 15.98 4.15
C VAL A 201 -22.55 17.02 3.91
N PHE A 202 -22.70 17.99 4.81
CA PHE A 202 -23.69 19.06 4.65
C PHE A 202 -23.42 19.91 3.41
N LEU A 203 -22.16 20.22 3.13
CA LEU A 203 -21.79 20.99 1.96
C LEU A 203 -22.09 20.22 0.66
N GLY A 204 -21.85 18.91 0.64
CA GLY A 204 -22.23 18.03 -0.46
C GLY A 204 -23.74 17.97 -0.69
N LEU A 205 -24.53 17.77 0.38
CA LEU A 205 -26.00 17.75 0.31
C LEU A 205 -26.58 19.11 -0.14
N PHE A 206 -26.00 20.20 0.35
CA PHE A 206 -26.39 21.56 -0.04
C PHE A 206 -26.12 21.82 -1.53
N LEU A 207 -24.97 21.39 -2.03
CA LEU A 207 -24.61 21.50 -3.44
C LEU A 207 -25.57 20.68 -4.31
N LEU A 208 -25.88 19.45 -3.89
CA LEU A 208 -26.84 18.58 -4.56
C LEU A 208 -28.25 19.20 -4.61
N TYR A 209 -28.70 19.80 -3.50
CA TYR A 209 -29.96 20.53 -3.44
C TYR A 209 -30.01 21.69 -4.45
N ILE A 210 -28.95 22.48 -4.55
CA ILE A 210 -28.86 23.58 -5.51
C ILE A 210 -28.96 23.06 -6.95
N ILE A 211 -28.24 21.98 -7.26
CA ILE A 211 -28.24 21.36 -8.59
C ILE A 211 -29.66 20.90 -8.96
N PHE A 212 -30.33 20.13 -8.10
CA PHE A 212 -31.69 19.67 -8.38
C PHE A 212 -32.70 20.81 -8.49
N LYS A 213 -32.57 21.85 -7.65
CA LYS A 213 -33.43 23.03 -7.72
C LYS A 213 -33.27 23.78 -9.03
N GLN A 214 -32.04 23.93 -9.54
CA GLN A 214 -31.78 24.59 -10.82
C GLN A 214 -32.28 23.76 -11.99
N ILE A 215 -32.01 22.45 -12.00
CA ILE A 215 -32.51 21.52 -13.02
C ILE A 215 -34.04 21.52 -13.04
N GLY A 216 -34.69 21.49 -11.88
CA GLY A 216 -36.14 21.57 -11.77
C GLY A 216 -36.71 22.85 -12.38
N LYS A 217 -36.13 24.01 -12.06
CA LYS A 217 -36.53 25.30 -12.66
C LYS A 217 -36.32 25.33 -14.18
N LEU A 218 -35.20 24.82 -14.67
CA LEU A 218 -34.88 24.76 -16.09
C LEU A 218 -35.83 23.82 -16.85
N SER A 219 -36.20 22.68 -16.26
CA SER A 219 -37.15 21.73 -16.81
C SER A 219 -38.55 22.36 -16.98
N ILE A 220 -39.04 23.05 -15.95
CA ILE A 220 -40.33 23.76 -16.01
C ILE A 220 -40.28 24.86 -17.08
N ALA A 221 -39.19 25.64 -17.16
CA ALA A 221 -39.04 26.68 -18.17
C ALA A 221 -38.96 26.13 -19.61
N ALA A 222 -38.28 24.99 -19.81
CA ALA A 222 -38.21 24.32 -21.10
C ALA A 222 -39.57 23.72 -21.52
N SER A 223 -40.32 23.16 -20.57
CA SER A 223 -41.68 22.67 -20.79
C SER A 223 -42.62 23.81 -21.24
N LYS A 224 -42.62 24.95 -20.53
CA LYS A 224 -43.40 26.14 -20.93
C LYS A 224 -43.07 26.60 -22.36
N ARG A 225 -41.78 26.69 -22.70
CA ARG A 225 -41.34 27.06 -24.07
C ARG A 225 -41.79 26.07 -25.15
N ASN A 226 -41.87 24.78 -24.83
CA ASN A 226 -42.34 23.77 -25.79
C ASN A 226 -43.85 23.84 -25.99
N VAL A 227 -44.63 24.13 -24.94
CA VAL A 227 -46.08 24.38 -25.02
C VAL A 227 -46.36 25.63 -25.87
N GLU A 228 -45.65 26.73 -25.62
CA GLU A 228 -45.77 27.96 -26.42
C GLU A 228 -45.46 27.74 -27.91
N LYS A 229 -44.46 26.92 -28.24
CA LYS A 229 -44.12 26.56 -29.63
C LYS A 229 -45.13 25.62 -30.29
N ALA A 230 -45.77 24.73 -29.53
CA ALA A 230 -46.79 23.81 -30.05
C ALA A 230 -48.13 24.52 -30.33
N VAL A 231 -48.41 25.63 -29.65
CA VAL A 231 -49.71 26.32 -29.70
C VAL A 231 -49.82 27.40 -30.79
N GLY A 232 -48.73 27.85 -31.41
CA GLY A 232 -48.71 28.71 -32.62
C GLY A 232 -49.84 29.74 -32.80
N SER A 233 -49.59 31.02 -32.48
CA SER A 233 -50.47 32.19 -32.77
C SER A 233 -51.97 32.08 -32.46
N ALA A 234 -52.40 31.12 -31.63
CA ALA A 234 -53.72 31.12 -31.01
C ALA A 234 -53.58 31.55 -29.55
N SER A 235 -54.33 32.59 -29.16
CA SER A 235 -54.33 33.13 -27.80
C SER A 235 -54.87 32.09 -26.81
N VAL A 236 -53.97 31.37 -26.15
CA VAL A 236 -54.32 30.63 -24.94
C VAL A 236 -54.28 31.61 -23.78
N THR A 237 -55.38 31.68 -23.05
CA THR A 237 -55.51 32.44 -21.81
C THR A 237 -54.31 32.18 -20.90
N ALA A 238 -53.76 33.24 -20.29
CA ALA A 238 -52.49 33.23 -19.57
C ALA A 238 -52.40 32.28 -18.36
N ASP A 239 -53.42 31.47 -18.11
CA ASP A 239 -53.60 30.63 -16.92
C ASP A 239 -53.73 29.12 -17.21
N ALA A 240 -53.61 28.70 -18.48
CA ALA A 240 -53.70 27.29 -18.82
C ALA A 240 -52.52 26.50 -18.20
N GLY A 241 -52.79 25.79 -17.10
CA GLY A 241 -51.82 24.99 -16.34
C GLY A 241 -51.41 25.58 -14.98
N GLN A 242 -52.03 26.68 -14.55
CA GLN A 242 -51.88 27.25 -13.20
C GLN A 242 -53.09 26.98 -12.29
N GLU A 243 -53.90 25.98 -12.64
CA GLU A 243 -55.05 25.60 -11.83
C GLU A 243 -54.62 25.04 -10.47
N SER A 244 -55.32 25.44 -9.41
CA SER A 244 -55.00 24.98 -8.05
C SER A 244 -55.20 23.46 -7.96
N GLY A 245 -54.46 22.79 -7.06
CA GLY A 245 -54.61 21.35 -6.82
C GLY A 245 -56.04 20.93 -6.47
N GLU A 246 -56.85 21.85 -5.97
CA GLU A 246 -58.26 21.64 -5.63
C GLU A 246 -59.12 21.45 -6.88
N ILE A 247 -58.82 22.16 -7.97
CA ILE A 247 -59.53 22.03 -9.26
C ILE A 247 -59.24 20.67 -9.87
N PHE A 248 -57.99 20.22 -9.83
CA PHE A 248 -57.62 18.88 -10.26
C PHE A 248 -58.26 17.79 -9.41
N ALA A 249 -58.33 17.98 -8.09
CA ALA A 249 -59.03 17.06 -7.19
C ALA A 249 -60.52 16.98 -7.53
N ALA A 250 -61.19 18.12 -7.74
CA ALA A 250 -62.61 18.16 -8.10
C ALA A 250 -62.89 17.48 -9.45
N ILE A 251 -62.06 17.70 -10.47
CA ILE A 251 -62.18 17.03 -11.78
C ILE A 251 -61.99 15.51 -11.63
N ALA A 252 -61.02 15.08 -10.83
CA ALA A 252 -60.77 13.67 -10.58
C ALA A 252 -61.96 13.01 -9.85
N THR A 253 -62.56 13.68 -8.87
CA THR A 253 -63.77 13.18 -8.17
C THR A 253 -64.96 13.08 -9.11
N ALA A 254 -65.18 14.08 -9.96
CA ALA A 254 -66.29 14.06 -10.93
C ALA A 254 -66.14 12.93 -11.96
N LEU A 255 -64.92 12.68 -12.44
CA LEU A 255 -64.64 11.55 -13.33
C LEU A 255 -64.83 10.19 -12.64
N TYR A 256 -64.47 10.11 -11.36
CA TYR A 256 -64.66 8.91 -10.56
C TYR A 256 -66.15 8.59 -10.38
N GLU A 257 -66.98 9.57 -10.00
CA GLU A 257 -68.43 9.37 -9.90
C GLU A 257 -69.06 9.00 -11.25
N MET A 258 -68.63 9.64 -12.34
CA MET A 258 -69.12 9.30 -13.68
C MET A 258 -68.71 7.89 -14.12
N SER A 259 -67.59 7.37 -13.62
CA SER A 259 -67.17 6.00 -13.89
C SER A 259 -67.93 4.97 -13.05
N ASP A 260 -68.36 5.34 -11.84
CA ASP A 260 -69.12 4.46 -10.93
C ASP A 260 -70.57 4.28 -11.42
N ASP A 261 -71.19 5.34 -11.95
CA ASP A 261 -72.53 5.31 -12.57
C ASP A 261 -72.61 4.45 -13.85
N ASN A 262 -71.47 4.09 -14.44
CA ASN A 262 -71.38 3.36 -15.70
C ASN A 262 -71.18 1.85 -15.53
N HIS A 263 -71.24 1.33 -14.30
CA HIS A 263 -71.20 -0.11 -14.05
C HIS A 263 -72.59 -0.76 -14.21
N ASP A 264 -72.73 -1.60 -15.25
CA ASP A 264 -73.91 -2.44 -15.47
C ASP A 264 -74.14 -3.36 -14.26
N ILE A 265 -75.34 -3.34 -13.68
CA ILE A 265 -75.74 -4.32 -12.65
C ILE A 265 -75.78 -5.70 -13.32
N GLU A 266 -74.75 -6.51 -13.14
CA GLU A 266 -74.64 -7.82 -13.77
C GLU A 266 -75.76 -8.77 -13.33
N ASN A 267 -76.50 -9.33 -14.29
CA ASN A 267 -77.59 -10.26 -14.03
C ASN A 267 -77.01 -11.68 -13.78
N THR A 268 -77.25 -12.25 -12.60
CA THR A 268 -76.64 -13.51 -12.11
C THR A 268 -77.22 -14.78 -12.73
N VAL A 269 -77.32 -14.86 -14.07
CA VAL A 269 -77.73 -16.09 -14.78
C VAL A 269 -76.63 -16.53 -15.75
N LEU A 270 -75.86 -17.54 -15.32
CA LEU A 270 -74.79 -18.17 -16.12
C LEU A 270 -75.36 -19.21 -17.09
N THR A 271 -75.33 -18.94 -18.41
CA THR A 271 -75.61 -19.95 -19.45
C THR A 271 -74.31 -20.45 -20.08
N ILE A 272 -73.85 -21.64 -19.66
CA ILE A 272 -72.63 -22.25 -20.21
C ILE A 272 -72.98 -23.03 -21.49
N ARG A 273 -72.47 -22.58 -22.65
CA ARG A 273 -72.51 -23.37 -23.90
C ARG A 273 -71.22 -24.20 -24.05
N LYS A 274 -71.36 -25.52 -24.13
CA LYS A 274 -70.25 -26.47 -24.27
C LYS A 274 -69.74 -26.45 -25.72
N VAL A 275 -68.61 -25.79 -25.97
CA VAL A 275 -67.99 -25.75 -27.31
C VAL A 275 -67.14 -27.01 -27.51
N GLN A 276 -67.61 -27.95 -28.34
CA GLN A 276 -66.76 -29.04 -28.85
C GLN A 276 -65.76 -28.46 -29.85
N ARG A 277 -64.45 -28.47 -29.53
CA ARG A 277 -63.41 -28.06 -30.48
C ARG A 277 -63.28 -29.11 -31.58
N ALA A 278 -63.59 -28.75 -32.81
CA ALA A 278 -63.28 -29.58 -33.98
C ALA A 278 -61.75 -29.72 -34.12
N TYR A 279 -61.27 -30.94 -34.35
CA TYR A 279 -59.85 -31.27 -34.46
C TYR A 279 -59.19 -30.49 -35.61
N SER A 280 -58.18 -29.67 -35.31
CA SER A 280 -57.39 -28.94 -36.31
C SER A 280 -56.11 -29.71 -36.63
N PRO A 281 -55.82 -30.05 -37.91
CA PRO A 281 -54.59 -30.75 -38.29
C PRO A 281 -53.32 -29.94 -38.00
N TRP A 282 -53.44 -28.64 -37.77
CA TRP A 282 -52.30 -27.73 -37.62
C TRP A 282 -51.53 -27.90 -36.31
N SER A 283 -52.13 -28.52 -35.28
CA SER A 283 -51.45 -28.90 -34.04
C SER A 283 -50.97 -30.35 -34.01
N SER A 284 -51.08 -31.08 -35.12
CA SER A 284 -50.68 -32.49 -35.19
C SER A 284 -49.16 -32.63 -35.24
N LYS A 285 -48.58 -33.16 -34.16
CA LYS A 285 -47.13 -33.42 -34.05
C LYS A 285 -46.59 -34.47 -35.03
N LEU A 286 -47.45 -35.20 -35.75
CA LEU A 286 -47.04 -36.19 -36.76
C LEU A 286 -46.26 -35.54 -37.92
N TYR A 287 -46.57 -34.29 -38.28
CA TYR A 287 -45.87 -33.58 -39.35
C TYR A 287 -44.51 -32.98 -38.92
N GLY A 288 -44.20 -32.99 -37.63
CA GLY A 288 -42.98 -32.38 -37.09
C GLY A 288 -41.81 -33.33 -36.86
N LEU A 289 -41.97 -34.63 -37.14
CA LEU A 289 -40.93 -35.64 -36.91
C LEU A 289 -40.18 -35.99 -38.21
N ARG A 290 -38.85 -35.87 -38.15
CA ARG A 290 -37.95 -36.14 -39.28
C ARG A 290 -37.92 -37.65 -39.57
N GLN A 291 -38.32 -38.05 -40.78
CA GLN A 291 -38.29 -39.45 -41.20
C GLN A 291 -36.83 -39.91 -41.41
N THR A 292 -36.47 -41.08 -40.88
CA THR A 292 -35.16 -41.68 -41.10
C THR A 292 -35.12 -42.35 -42.48
N PRO A 293 -34.06 -42.15 -43.28
CA PRO A 293 -33.96 -42.74 -44.63
C PRO A 293 -33.90 -44.27 -44.55
N GLN A 294 -34.63 -44.93 -45.43
CA GLN A 294 -34.57 -46.39 -45.58
C GLN A 294 -33.28 -46.79 -46.32
N LYS A 295 -32.68 -47.91 -45.89
CA LYS A 295 -31.47 -48.51 -46.48
C LYS A 295 -31.71 -49.05 -47.88
#